data_AF-A0A8T7IR63-F1
#
_entry.id   AF-A0A8T7IR63-F1
#
_cell.length_a   1.000
_cell.length_b   1.000
_cell.length_c   1.000
_cell.angle_alpha   90.00
_cell.angle_beta   90.00
_cell.angle_gamma   90.00
#
_symmetry.space_group_name_H-M   'P 1'
#
loop_
_entity.id
_entity.type
_entity.pdbx_description
1 polymer ?
#
loop_
_entity_poly.entity_id
_entity_poly.type
_entity_poly.pdbx_seq_one_letter_code
_entity_poly.pdbx_strand_id
1 'polypeptide(L)' 'MSETKYRVVFQNNGQVVELYVKSIYQSDLYGFIEVEEYLFGQKSSVVLDPTED' A
#
# COMPACT_ATOMS: atom_id res chain seq x y z
N MET A 1 9.38 -22.72 -1.58
CA MET A 1 9.00 -22.09 -0.30
C MET A 1 7.92 -21.07 -0.60
N SER A 2 6.87 -20.97 0.21
CA SER A 2 5.84 -19.95 0.04
C SER A 2 6.38 -18.62 0.57
N GLU A 3 6.38 -17.58 -0.26
CA GLU A 3 6.74 -16.24 0.16
C GLU A 3 5.55 -15.58 0.84
N THR A 4 5.74 -15.06 2.06
CA THR A 4 4.70 -14.34 2.78
C THR A 4 4.46 -12.99 2.13
N LYS A 5 3.20 -12.66 1.89
CA LYS A 5 2.78 -11.39 1.30
C LYS A 5 1.71 -10.78 2.18
N TYR A 6 1.83 -9.49 2.42
CA TYR A 6 0.89 -8.72 3.22
C TYR A 6 0.17 -7.71 2.34
N ARG A 7 -1.08 -7.41 2.72
CA ARG A 7 -1.85 -6.31 2.15
C ARG A 7 -2.07 -5.26 3.22
N VAL A 8 -1.55 -4.07 3.00
CA VAL A 8 -1.67 -2.92 3.90
C VAL A 8 -2.69 -1.95 3.30
N VAL A 9 -3.74 -1.65 4.06
CA VAL A 9 -4.81 -0.72 3.65
C VAL A 9 -4.88 0.40 4.66
N PHE A 10 -4.78 1.65 4.20
CA PHE A 10 -4.82 2.84 5.06
C PHE A 10 -5.50 4.01 4.34
N GLN A 11 -5.95 4.97 5.12
CA GLN A 11 -6.50 6.23 4.62
C GLN A 11 -5.39 7.26 4.51
N ASN A 12 -5.31 7.95 3.38
CA ASN A 12 -4.39 9.06 3.15
C ASN A 12 -5.15 10.22 2.48
N ASN A 13 -5.32 11.34 3.18
CA ASN A 13 -6.01 12.53 2.67
C ASN A 13 -7.38 12.25 2.03
N GLY A 14 -8.18 11.38 2.66
CA GLY A 14 -9.51 11.00 2.18
C GLY A 14 -9.52 9.96 1.06
N GLN A 15 -8.36 9.43 0.67
CA GLN A 15 -8.23 8.34 -0.28
C GLN A 15 -7.82 7.05 0.43
N VAL A 16 -8.48 5.94 0.09
CA VAL A 16 -8.06 4.61 0.53
C VAL A 16 -6.89 4.17 -0.34
N VAL A 17 -5.75 3.90 0.29
CA VAL A 17 -4.56 3.38 -0.38
C VAL A 17 -4.36 1.92 0.02
N GLU A 18 -4.08 1.09 -0.98
CA GLU A 18 -3.79 -0.32 -0.82
C GLU A 18 -2.37 -0.62 -1.33
N LEU A 19 -1.57 -1.30 -0.50
CA LEU A 19 -0.21 -1.72 -0.80
C LEU A 19 -0.06 -3.22 -0.60
N TYR A 20 0.74 -3.84 -1.46
CA TYR A 20 1.20 -5.21 -1.25
C TYR A 20 2.70 -5.20 -0.97
N VAL A 21 3.11 -5.88 0.10
CA VAL A 21 4.50 -5.88 0.60
C VAL A 21 4.89 -7.27 1.06
N LYS A 22 6.19 -7.51 1.22
CA LYS A 22 6.70 -8.79 1.76
C LYS A 22 7.22 -8.69 3.18
N SER A 23 7.60 -7.49 3.63
CA SER A 23 8.20 -7.27 4.95
C SER A 23 7.42 -6.21 5.73
N ILE A 24 7.05 -6.53 6.97
CA ILE A 24 6.42 -5.63 7.94
C ILE A 24 7.04 -5.89 9.31
N TYR A 25 7.52 -4.84 9.98
CA TYR A 25 8.09 -4.94 11.32
C TYR A 25 7.97 -3.61 12.10
N GLN A 26 8.18 -3.68 13.40
CA GLN A 26 8.15 -2.50 14.27
C GLN A 26 9.42 -1.67 14.06
N SER A 27 9.24 -0.36 13.86
CA SER A 27 10.37 0.58 13.74
C SER A 27 11.11 0.77 15.06
N ASP A 28 12.36 1.25 14.97
CA ASP A 28 13.10 1.79 16.11
C ASP A 28 12.40 3.04 16.70
N LEU A 29 11.60 3.75 15.90
CA LEU A 29 10.77 4.83 16.38
C LEU A 29 9.47 4.28 17.00
N TYR A 30 9.31 4.52 18.30
CA TYR A 30 8.14 4.05 19.03
C TYR A 30 6.84 4.55 18.40
N GLY A 31 5.91 3.63 18.17
CA GLY A 31 4.59 3.91 17.57
C GLY A 31 4.55 3.81 16.05
N PHE A 32 5.65 3.46 15.38
CA PHE A 32 5.70 3.31 13.93
C PHE A 32 5.94 1.86 13.50
N ILE A 33 5.38 1.53 12.35
CA ILE A 33 5.58 0.26 11.64
C ILE A 33 6.29 0.58 10.32
N GLU A 34 7.32 -0.19 10.01
CA GLU A 34 8.02 -0.14 8.74
C GLU A 34 7.44 -1.21 7.81
N VAL A 35 7.23 -0.81 6.56
CA VAL A 35 6.74 -1.67 5.48
C VAL A 35 7.76 -1.60 4.35
N GLU A 36 8.28 -2.76 3.95
CA GLU A 36 9.36 -2.86 2.98
C GLU A 36 9.08 -3.93 1.92
N GLU A 37 9.92 -3.96 0.88
CA GLU A 37 9.79 -4.91 -0.24
C GLU A 37 8.42 -4.83 -0.93
N TYR A 38 8.11 -3.64 -1.41
CA TYR A 38 6.88 -3.37 -2.16
C TYR A 38 6.75 -4.28 -3.38
N LEU A 39 5.59 -4.93 -3.47
CA LEU A 39 5.17 -5.72 -4.60
C LEU A 39 4.45 -4.81 -5.60
N PHE A 40 5.21 -4.26 -6.54
CA PHE A 40 4.62 -3.48 -7.63
C PHE A 40 3.98 -4.42 -8.66
N GLY A 41 2.65 -4.51 -8.63
CA GLY A 41 1.80 -5.20 -9.60
C GLY A 41 0.76 -4.22 -10.17
N GLN A 42 0.49 -4.33 -11.47
CA GLN A 42 -0.08 -3.27 -12.32
C GLN A 42 -1.36 -2.55 -11.81
N LYS A 43 -1.31 -1.22 -11.93
CA LYS A 43 -2.39 -0.20 -11.99
C LYS A 43 -3.47 -0.21 -10.89
N SER A 44 -3.27 0.58 -9.83
CA SER A 44 -4.39 1.39 -9.32
C SER A 44 -4.52 2.66 -10.17
N SER A 45 -4.85 2.49 -11.45
CA SER A 45 -5.28 3.63 -12.27
C SER A 45 -6.74 3.85 -11.90
N VAL A 46 -6.99 4.66 -10.88
CA VAL A 46 -8.29 5.35 -10.82
C VAL A 46 -8.28 6.30 -12.01
N VAL A 47 -8.83 5.84 -13.13
CA VAL A 47 -9.14 6.70 -14.27
C VAL A 47 -10.34 7.51 -13.79
N LEU A 48 -10.10 8.74 -13.35
CA LEU A 48 -11.16 9.72 -13.29
C LEU A 48 -11.45 10.08 -14.74
N ASP A 49 -12.60 9.66 -15.27
CA ASP A 49 -13.05 10.09 -16.60
C ASP A 49 -13.12 11.64 -16.60
N PRO A 50 -12.32 12.34 -17.42
CA PRO A 50 -12.36 13.80 -17.49
C PRO A 50 -13.54 14.32 -18.33
N THR A 51 -14.64 13.56 -18.43
CA THR A 51 -15.79 13.91 -19.27
C THR A 51 -17.08 13.90 -18.47
N GLU A 52 -17.17 14.82 -17.50
CA GLU A 52 -18.45 15.50 -17.25
C GLU A 52 -18.19 17.01 -17.43
N ASP A 53 -19.06 17.61 -18.26
CA ASP A 53 -19.05 18.94 -18.91
C ASP A 53 -18.22 19.13 -20.20
#